data_AF-A0A948YWM6-F1
#
_entry.id   AF-A0A948YWM6-F1
#
_cell.length_a   1.000
_cell.length_b   1.000
_cell.length_c   1.000
_cell.angle_alpha   90.00
_cell.angle_beta   90.00
_cell.angle_gamma   90.00
#
_symmetry.space_group_name_H-M   'P 1'
#
loop_
_entity.id
_entity.type
_entity.pdbx_description
1 polymer ?
#
loop_
_entity_poly.entity_id
_entity_poly.type
_entity_poly.pdbx_seq_one_letter_code
_entity_poly.pdbx_strand_id
1 'polypeptide(L)'
;MSTNLNFVIDQVGKDKGINRKVIIEALEQAVLTASRKKYGHQGEIEVRYNEEIGEVELFQFKQVVEEVLDPPTEISLEEAKELDSEVQTGDSLGVKLNTDFGRIGAQTAKQVIIQKVRDAERDNVYNEFKDRKGDLVSGTVQRMEKGNLYVNIGRAEAVLLSKEQIPGEVYRQGERIRAYILDVQKNAKGPQVFLSRTHPGFLIKLFEMEVPEISEGVIKIISAAREPGERAKISVYSSSRDVDPVGACVGMKGSRVQNVVQELRGERIDIIPWSQDQAKYVCSALAPAKVSRVYIDEENRHMEVVVADDQLSLSIGKKGQNVRLTSKLTGWKIDIKSESKMEKISGEILESFKGLPHIGDVGSRVLYNEGFRSLQELGEADPEELAKVLGTEKGKAAEIVQIALRMAQTKGVEEGVPEPPQTVEEPGLDPVERIEGVGEKLAEILKGHGFNSIRDILKSDVEKLSGLPGIGAKKADKLIRSAKIILEGNHP
;
A
#
# COMPACT_ATOMS: atom_id res chain seq x y z
N MET A 1 -7.80 48.09 -32.34
CA MET A 1 -8.51 46.86 -32.75
C MET A 1 -8.98 46.18 -31.49
N SER A 2 -10.27 46.29 -31.18
CA SER A 2 -10.92 45.47 -30.15
C SER A 2 -10.63 44.01 -30.47
N THR A 3 -10.05 43.29 -29.52
CA THR A 3 -9.74 41.87 -29.68
C THR A 3 -11.07 41.15 -29.83
N ASN A 4 -11.41 40.77 -31.07
CA ASN A 4 -12.73 40.24 -31.39
C ASN A 4 -12.90 38.90 -30.65
N LEU A 5 -13.72 38.88 -29.59
CA LEU A 5 -13.80 37.77 -28.64
C LEU A 5 -14.23 36.48 -29.33
N ASN A 6 -15.04 36.60 -30.38
CA ASN A 6 -15.42 35.51 -31.28
C ASN A 6 -14.22 34.74 -31.82
N PHE A 7 -13.20 35.45 -32.33
CA PHE A 7 -12.02 34.82 -32.89
C PHE A 7 -11.23 34.06 -31.83
N VAL A 8 -11.13 34.60 -30.61
CA VAL A 8 -10.43 33.95 -29.49
C VAL A 8 -11.17 32.70 -29.04
N ILE A 9 -12.50 32.76 -28.93
CA ILE A 9 -13.34 31.62 -28.54
C ILE A 9 -13.24 30.52 -29.61
N ASP A 10 -13.30 30.86 -30.90
CA ASP A 10 -13.19 29.90 -31.99
C ASP A 10 -11.80 29.28 -32.09
N GLN A 11 -10.75 30.08 -31.94
CA GLN A 11 -9.38 29.59 -31.97
C GLN A 11 -9.15 28.61 -30.81
N VAL A 12 -9.57 28.97 -29.61
CA VAL A 12 -9.43 28.10 -28.43
C VAL A 12 -10.30 26.84 -28.54
N GLY A 13 -11.53 26.97 -29.04
CA GLY A 13 -12.42 25.84 -29.26
C GLY A 13 -11.84 24.82 -30.24
N LYS A 14 -11.27 25.30 -31.36
CA LYS A 14 -10.62 24.46 -32.38
C LYS A 14 -9.31 23.85 -31.91
N ASP A 15 -8.41 24.64 -31.32
CA ASP A 15 -7.07 24.20 -30.94
C ASP A 15 -7.09 23.18 -29.78
N LYS A 16 -8.09 23.28 -28.90
CA LYS A 16 -8.16 22.48 -27.66
C LYS A 16 -9.34 21.51 -27.60
N GLY A 17 -10.18 21.47 -28.64
CA GLY A 17 -11.32 20.57 -28.72
C GLY A 17 -12.42 20.87 -27.70
N ILE A 18 -12.56 22.13 -27.29
CA ILE A 18 -13.53 22.56 -26.29
C ILE A 18 -14.78 23.06 -27.01
N ASN A 19 -15.95 22.59 -26.59
CA ASN A 19 -17.21 23.07 -27.17
C ASN A 19 -17.38 24.56 -26.88
N ARG A 20 -17.61 25.35 -27.94
CA ARG A 20 -17.83 26.80 -27.89
C ARG A 20 -18.88 27.20 -26.85
N LYS A 21 -19.99 26.45 -26.73
CA LYS A 21 -21.05 26.73 -25.73
C LYS A 21 -20.51 26.74 -24.30
N VAL A 22 -19.64 25.79 -23.96
CA VAL A 22 -19.05 25.66 -22.62
C VAL A 22 -18.14 26.86 -22.29
N ILE A 23 -17.48 27.44 -23.29
CA ILE A 23 -16.65 28.63 -23.12
C ILE A 23 -17.53 29.86 -22.90
N ILE A 24 -18.61 30.00 -23.67
CA ILE A 24 -19.56 31.11 -23.57
C ILE A 24 -20.26 31.11 -22.20
N GLU A 25 -20.81 29.96 -21.78
CA GLU A 25 -21.46 29.83 -20.47
C GLU A 25 -20.51 30.20 -19.31
N ALA A 26 -19.24 29.80 -19.41
CA ALA A 26 -18.23 30.13 -18.41
C ALA A 26 -17.94 31.62 -18.35
N LEU A 27 -17.85 32.25 -19.53
CA LEU A 27 -17.60 33.67 -19.67
C LEU A 27 -18.75 34.48 -19.06
N GLU A 28 -19.99 34.12 -19.37
CA GLU A 28 -21.19 34.74 -18.79
C GLU A 28 -21.19 34.64 -17.26
N GLN A 29 -20.94 33.45 -16.70
CA GLN A 29 -20.88 33.23 -15.25
C GLN A 29 -19.78 34.04 -14.56
N ALA A 30 -18.62 34.16 -15.19
CA ALA A 30 -17.51 34.91 -14.64
C ALA A 30 -17.75 36.42 -14.68
N VAL A 31 -18.32 36.92 -15.78
CA VAL A 31 -18.71 38.33 -15.89
C VAL A 31 -19.84 38.62 -14.90
N LEU A 32 -20.83 37.74 -14.75
CA LEU A 32 -21.89 37.85 -13.74
C LEU A 32 -21.32 37.98 -12.33
N THR A 33 -20.35 37.13 -11.98
CA THR A 33 -19.68 37.16 -10.67
C THR A 33 -18.91 38.48 -10.46
N ALA A 34 -18.20 38.96 -11.48
CA ALA A 34 -17.50 40.24 -11.43
C ALA A 34 -18.47 41.42 -11.30
N SER A 35 -19.62 41.34 -11.95
CA SER A 35 -20.66 42.37 -11.94
C SER A 35 -21.38 42.44 -10.62
N ARG A 36 -21.74 41.30 -10.00
CA ARG A 36 -22.28 41.27 -8.64
C ARG A 36 -21.35 41.89 -7.61
N LYS A 37 -20.03 41.79 -7.82
CA LYS A 37 -19.03 42.44 -6.95
C LYS A 37 -18.97 43.95 -7.15
N LYS A 38 -19.22 44.44 -8.36
CA LYS A 38 -19.17 45.88 -8.71
C LYS A 38 -20.48 46.61 -8.42
N TYR A 39 -21.61 46.01 -8.76
CA TYR A 39 -22.94 46.62 -8.71
C TYR A 39 -23.77 46.18 -7.49
N GLY A 40 -23.23 45.31 -6.63
CA GLY A 40 -23.91 44.81 -5.45
C GLY A 40 -24.75 43.55 -5.73
N HIS A 41 -25.30 42.97 -4.67
CA HIS A 41 -26.07 41.71 -4.72
C HIS A 41 -27.59 41.94 -4.67
N GLN A 42 -28.03 43.20 -4.59
CA GLN A 42 -29.43 43.56 -4.36
C GLN A 42 -30.27 43.49 -5.65
N GLY A 43 -29.67 43.73 -6.82
CA GLY A 43 -30.35 43.63 -8.12
C GLY A 43 -30.15 42.27 -8.81
N GLU A 44 -31.15 41.85 -9.57
CA GLU A 44 -31.05 40.71 -10.47
C GLU A 44 -30.27 41.11 -11.72
N ILE A 45 -29.07 40.56 -11.87
CA ILE A 45 -28.18 40.82 -13.01
C ILE A 45 -28.18 39.58 -13.89
N GLU A 46 -28.48 39.76 -15.17
CA GLU A 46 -28.30 38.77 -16.22
C GLU A 46 -27.14 39.17 -17.12
N VAL A 47 -26.37 38.18 -17.55
CA VAL A 47 -25.24 38.36 -18.45
C VAL A 47 -25.43 37.46 -19.64
N ARG A 48 -25.35 38.02 -20.84
CA ARG A 48 -25.56 37.29 -22.08
C ARG A 48 -24.49 37.62 -23.10
N TYR A 49 -23.92 36.60 -23.74
CA TYR A 49 -22.99 36.78 -24.84
C TYR A 49 -23.75 36.95 -26.15
N ASN A 50 -23.47 38.04 -26.86
CA ASN A 50 -24.01 38.28 -28.18
C ASN A 50 -23.03 37.75 -29.25
N GLU A 51 -23.42 36.67 -29.94
CA GLU A 51 -22.55 36.01 -30.92
C GLU A 51 -22.33 36.85 -32.20
N GLU A 52 -23.27 37.71 -32.58
CA GLU A 52 -23.16 38.52 -33.80
C GLU A 52 -22.15 39.66 -33.61
N ILE A 53 -22.23 40.32 -32.46
CA ILE A 53 -21.39 41.47 -32.12
C ILE A 53 -20.06 41.01 -31.47
N GLY A 54 -20.05 39.81 -30.89
CA GLY A 54 -18.89 39.23 -30.23
C GLY A 54 -18.60 39.84 -28.85
N GLU A 55 -19.61 40.41 -28.21
CA GLU A 55 -19.51 41.14 -26.93
C GLU A 55 -20.40 40.52 -25.84
N VAL A 56 -20.03 40.75 -24.58
CA VAL A 56 -20.83 40.33 -23.42
C VAL A 56 -21.70 41.51 -22.99
N GLU A 57 -23.00 41.31 -22.98
CA GLU A 57 -23.99 42.30 -22.56
C GLU A 57 -24.46 42.00 -21.13
N LEU A 58 -24.74 43.07 -20.38
CA LEU A 58 -25.19 42.99 -19.00
C LEU A 58 -26.51 43.73 -18.85
N PHE A 59 -27.48 43.05 -18.27
CA PHE A 59 -28.80 43.58 -17.99
C PHE A 59 -29.05 43.51 -16.49
N GLN A 60 -29.52 44.62 -15.91
CA GLN A 60 -30.01 44.65 -14.54
C GLN A 60 -31.53 44.77 -14.59
N PHE A 61 -32.22 43.78 -14.07
CA PHE A 61 -33.67 43.81 -13.98
C PHE A 61 -34.10 44.69 -12.82
N LYS A 62 -35.01 45.61 -13.12
CA LYS A 62 -35.58 46.55 -12.16
C LYS A 62 -37.09 46.51 -12.24
N GLN A 63 -37.74 46.58 -11.08
CA GLN A 63 -39.19 46.69 -10.98
C GLN A 63 -39.63 48.12 -11.27
N VAL A 64 -40.64 48.26 -12.12
CA VAL A 64 -41.20 49.55 -12.51
C VAL A 64 -42.17 50.02 -11.43
N VAL A 65 -41.86 51.15 -10.80
CA VAL A 65 -42.64 51.72 -9.70
C VAL A 65 -42.95 53.20 -9.96
N GLU A 66 -43.96 53.74 -9.28
CA GLU A 66 -44.29 55.17 -9.37
C GLU A 66 -43.29 56.02 -8.56
N GLU A 67 -42.97 55.59 -7.34
CA GLU A 67 -41.96 56.22 -6.48
C GLU A 67 -40.84 55.23 -6.18
N VAL A 68 -39.59 55.62 -6.49
CA VAL A 68 -38.40 54.79 -6.28
C VAL A 68 -37.95 54.90 -4.82
N LEU A 69 -38.00 53.80 -4.08
CA LEU A 69 -37.50 53.67 -2.72
C LEU A 69 -36.11 52.98 -2.69
N ASP A 70 -35.87 52.04 -3.61
CA ASP A 70 -34.60 51.31 -3.73
C ASP A 70 -34.01 51.40 -5.15
N PRO A 71 -33.16 52.42 -5.43
CA PRO A 71 -32.60 52.67 -6.77
C PRO A 71 -31.88 51.50 -7.48
N PRO A 72 -31.26 50.52 -6.80
CA PRO A 72 -30.68 49.33 -7.42
C PRO A 72 -31.71 48.32 -7.97
N THR A 73 -32.91 48.25 -7.39
CA THR A 73 -33.92 47.25 -7.73
C THR A 73 -35.16 47.85 -8.40
N GLU A 74 -35.33 49.16 -8.32
CA GLU A 74 -36.49 49.88 -8.82
C GLU A 74 -36.12 50.93 -9.88
N ILE A 75 -37.05 51.19 -10.80
CA ILE A 75 -36.98 52.24 -11.82
C ILE A 75 -38.32 52.98 -11.89
N SER A 76 -38.30 54.29 -12.12
CA SER A 76 -39.54 55.06 -12.26
C SER A 76 -40.25 54.72 -13.57
N LEU A 77 -41.58 54.83 -13.59
CA LEU A 77 -42.37 54.64 -14.82
C LEU A 77 -41.94 55.59 -15.95
N GLU A 78 -41.48 56.81 -15.63
CA GLU A 78 -41.01 57.79 -16.61
C GLU A 78 -39.70 57.32 -17.27
N GLU A 79 -38.70 56.92 -16.49
CA GLU A 79 -37.42 56.40 -17.00
C GLU A 79 -37.60 55.07 -17.73
N ALA A 80 -38.51 54.22 -17.26
CA ALA A 80 -38.80 52.94 -17.90
C ALA A 80 -39.43 53.12 -19.29
N LYS A 81 -40.30 54.13 -19.46
CA LYS A 81 -40.93 54.46 -20.76
C LYS A 81 -39.96 55.02 -21.80
N GLU A 82 -38.84 55.59 -21.39
CA GLU A 82 -37.78 56.00 -22.33
C GLU A 82 -37.05 54.80 -22.94
N LEU A 83 -37.00 53.68 -22.22
CA LEU A 83 -36.37 52.43 -22.66
C LEU A 83 -37.35 51.54 -23.44
N ASP A 84 -38.59 51.45 -22.97
CA ASP A 84 -39.66 50.69 -23.61
C ASP A 84 -41.03 51.40 -23.40
N SER A 85 -41.63 51.84 -24.50
CA SER A 85 -42.91 52.57 -24.49
C SER A 85 -44.11 51.75 -24.02
N GLU A 86 -44.03 50.42 -24.01
CA GLU A 86 -45.16 49.53 -23.65
C GLU A 86 -45.17 49.14 -22.15
N VAL A 87 -44.18 49.56 -21.37
CA VAL A 87 -44.03 49.21 -19.95
C VAL A 87 -45.13 49.78 -19.05
N GLN A 88 -45.60 48.96 -18.11
CA GLN A 88 -46.56 49.32 -17.07
C GLN A 88 -45.95 49.22 -15.66
N THR A 89 -46.58 49.91 -14.70
CA THR A 89 -46.21 49.81 -13.29
C THR A 89 -46.37 48.38 -12.79
N GLY A 90 -45.33 47.82 -12.17
CA GLY A 90 -45.28 46.43 -11.72
C GLY A 90 -44.51 45.48 -12.65
N ASP A 91 -44.16 45.91 -13.86
CA ASP A 91 -43.33 45.11 -14.78
C ASP A 91 -41.87 45.05 -14.33
N SER A 92 -41.15 44.02 -14.78
CA SER A 92 -39.69 43.89 -14.59
C SER A 92 -38.98 44.21 -15.90
N LEU A 93 -38.22 45.31 -15.91
CA LEU A 93 -37.52 45.78 -17.10
C LEU A 93 -36.01 45.55 -16.99
N GLY A 94 -35.42 44.91 -18.00
CA GLY A 94 -33.98 44.71 -18.10
C GLY A 94 -33.26 45.95 -18.60
N VAL A 95 -32.65 46.72 -17.71
CA VAL A 95 -31.86 47.91 -18.07
C VAL A 95 -30.45 47.49 -18.46
N LYS A 96 -30.05 47.78 -19.71
CA LYS A 96 -28.68 47.52 -20.18
C LYS A 96 -27.70 48.40 -19.41
N LEU A 97 -26.78 47.78 -18.69
CA LEU A 97 -25.75 48.51 -17.95
C LEU A 97 -24.68 49.00 -18.93
N ASN A 98 -24.43 50.31 -18.94
CA ASN A 98 -23.30 50.88 -19.67
C ASN A 98 -22.01 50.43 -19.02
N THR A 99 -21.32 49.55 -19.71
CA THR A 99 -20.14 48.89 -19.20
C THR A 99 -18.93 49.18 -20.08
N ASP A 100 -17.96 49.93 -19.54
CA ASP A 100 -16.55 49.96 -19.99
C ASP A 100 -15.83 48.61 -19.75
N PHE A 101 -16.56 47.50 -19.89
CA PHE A 101 -16.04 46.14 -19.77
C PHE A 101 -15.23 45.74 -21.00
N GLY A 102 -15.06 46.59 -22.01
CA GLY A 102 -14.12 46.32 -23.11
C GLY A 102 -12.70 45.99 -22.64
N ARG A 103 -12.23 46.60 -21.53
CA ARG A 103 -10.88 46.37 -20.98
C ARG A 103 -10.85 45.39 -19.79
N ILE A 104 -11.82 45.47 -18.88
CA ILE A 104 -11.95 44.58 -17.70
C ILE A 104 -12.52 43.22 -18.11
N GLY A 105 -13.53 43.21 -18.99
CA GLY A 105 -14.11 42.02 -19.59
C GLY A 105 -13.11 41.28 -20.47
N ALA A 106 -12.21 41.94 -21.20
CA ALA A 106 -11.15 41.26 -21.95
C ALA A 106 -10.16 40.50 -21.05
N GLN A 107 -9.74 41.08 -19.91
CA GLN A 107 -8.86 40.40 -18.95
C GLN A 107 -9.58 39.27 -18.22
N THR A 108 -10.81 39.50 -17.76
CA THR A 108 -11.64 38.46 -17.14
C THR A 108 -11.94 37.33 -18.12
N ALA A 109 -12.35 37.65 -19.34
CA ALA A 109 -12.58 36.68 -20.40
C ALA A 109 -11.33 35.86 -20.69
N LYS A 110 -10.18 36.52 -20.84
CA LYS A 110 -8.90 35.82 -21.02
C LYS A 110 -8.62 34.85 -19.88
N GLN A 111 -8.84 35.27 -18.62
CA GLN A 111 -8.60 34.42 -17.45
C GLN A 111 -9.54 33.21 -17.41
N VAL A 112 -10.82 33.43 -17.73
CA VAL A 112 -11.86 32.39 -17.77
C VAL A 112 -11.62 31.40 -18.89
N ILE A 113 -11.25 31.90 -20.07
CA ILE A 113 -10.85 31.08 -21.21
C ILE A 113 -9.63 30.25 -20.83
N ILE A 114 -8.57 30.84 -20.25
CA ILE A 114 -7.39 30.10 -19.79
C ILE A 114 -7.78 29.02 -18.76
N GLN A 115 -8.70 29.33 -17.84
CA GLN A 115 -9.16 28.39 -16.84
C GLN A 115 -9.96 27.24 -17.46
N LYS A 116 -10.89 27.51 -18.38
CA LYS A 116 -11.63 26.47 -19.10
C LYS A 116 -10.74 25.62 -19.99
N VAL A 117 -9.71 26.22 -20.60
CA VAL A 117 -8.68 25.47 -21.32
C VAL A 117 -7.96 24.50 -20.39
N ARG A 118 -7.55 24.96 -19.21
CA ARG A 118 -6.91 24.09 -18.21
C ARG A 118 -7.85 22.99 -17.73
N ASP A 119 -9.12 23.29 -17.50
CA ASP A 119 -10.10 22.29 -17.03
C ASP A 119 -10.39 21.23 -18.10
N ALA A 120 -10.52 21.63 -19.37
CA ALA A 120 -10.65 20.68 -20.47
C ALA A 120 -9.39 19.83 -20.67
N GLU A 121 -8.19 20.43 -20.60
CA GLU A 121 -6.93 19.69 -20.63
C GLU A 121 -6.85 18.68 -19.48
N ARG A 122 -7.29 19.06 -18.27
CA ARG A 122 -7.37 18.19 -17.09
C ARG A 122 -8.32 17.00 -17.32
N ASP A 123 -9.52 17.23 -17.82
CA ASP A 123 -10.46 16.14 -18.05
C ASP A 123 -10.01 15.21 -19.18
N ASN A 124 -9.40 15.75 -20.23
CA ASN A 124 -8.82 14.95 -21.31
C ASN A 124 -7.69 14.04 -20.79
N VAL A 125 -6.78 14.58 -19.98
CA VAL A 125 -5.72 13.80 -19.34
C VAL A 125 -6.31 12.70 -18.45
N TYR A 126 -7.30 13.02 -17.62
CA TYR A 126 -7.92 11.99 -16.78
C TYR A 126 -8.52 10.85 -17.61
N ASN A 127 -9.27 11.20 -18.66
CA ASN A 127 -9.91 10.22 -19.53
C ASN A 127 -8.89 9.35 -20.29
N GLU A 128 -7.72 9.89 -20.61
CA GLU A 128 -6.63 9.14 -21.25
C GLU A 128 -5.99 8.11 -20.30
N PHE A 129 -5.82 8.46 -19.02
CA PHE A 129 -5.07 7.63 -18.07
C PHE A 129 -5.94 6.76 -17.15
N LYS A 130 -7.24 7.05 -16.99
CA LYS A 130 -8.13 6.28 -16.08
C LYS A 130 -8.14 4.79 -16.38
N ASP A 131 -8.10 4.43 -17.66
CA ASP A 131 -8.18 3.03 -18.13
C ASP A 131 -6.78 2.38 -18.25
N ARG A 132 -5.72 3.17 -18.02
CA ARG A 132 -4.31 2.72 -18.08
C ARG A 132 -3.74 2.38 -16.70
N LYS A 133 -4.60 2.25 -15.69
CA LYS A 133 -4.19 1.78 -14.37
C LYS A 133 -3.60 0.37 -14.51
N GLY A 134 -2.37 0.20 -14.04
CA GLY A 134 -1.65 -1.05 -14.19
C GLY A 134 -0.66 -1.11 -15.35
N ASP A 135 -0.56 -0.05 -16.16
CA ASP A 135 0.40 0.01 -17.26
C ASP A 135 1.74 0.62 -16.85
N LEU A 136 2.75 0.40 -17.69
CA LEU A 136 4.02 1.11 -17.63
C LEU A 136 3.93 2.46 -18.34
N VAL A 137 4.51 3.46 -17.70
CA VAL A 137 4.73 4.76 -18.31
C VAL A 137 6.19 5.14 -18.20
N SER A 138 6.70 5.80 -19.24
CA SER A 138 8.05 6.38 -19.25
C SER A 138 7.93 7.89 -19.24
N GLY A 139 8.77 8.55 -18.45
CA GLY A 139 8.79 10.01 -18.33
C GLY A 139 10.15 10.55 -17.95
N THR A 140 10.22 11.86 -17.73
CA THR A 140 11.42 12.56 -17.26
C THR A 140 11.17 13.24 -15.93
N VAL A 141 12.12 13.11 -15.01
CA VAL A 141 12.01 13.75 -13.68
C VAL A 141 12.12 15.26 -13.85
N GLN A 142 11.06 16.01 -13.54
CA GLN A 142 11.03 17.46 -13.63
C GLN A 142 11.49 18.15 -12.37
N ARG A 143 11.02 17.69 -11.20
CA ARG A 143 11.38 18.28 -9.92
C ARG A 143 11.23 17.27 -8.79
N MET A 144 11.86 17.59 -7.66
CA MET A 144 11.87 16.76 -6.46
C MET A 144 11.49 17.64 -5.28
N GLU A 145 10.42 17.29 -4.56
CA GLU A 145 9.96 18.04 -3.39
C GLU A 145 9.65 17.08 -2.25
N LYS A 146 10.19 17.35 -1.06
CA LYS A 146 9.92 16.55 0.16
C LYS A 146 10.11 15.03 -0.05
N GLY A 147 11.05 14.63 -0.91
CA GLY A 147 11.33 13.24 -1.26
C GLY A 147 10.42 12.63 -2.35
N ASN A 148 9.41 13.34 -2.84
CA ASN A 148 8.58 12.90 -3.96
C ASN A 148 9.20 13.35 -5.29
N LEU A 149 9.10 12.49 -6.31
CA LEU A 149 9.53 12.82 -7.67
C LEU A 149 8.30 13.21 -8.50
N TYR A 150 8.38 14.36 -9.17
CA TYR A 150 7.40 14.75 -10.17
C TYR A 150 7.96 14.43 -11.55
N VAL A 151 7.25 13.60 -12.28
CA VAL A 151 7.66 13.02 -13.55
C VAL A 151 6.74 13.53 -14.65
N ASN A 152 7.33 14.14 -15.67
CA ASN A 152 6.60 14.46 -16.88
C ASN A 152 6.45 13.22 -17.76
N ILE A 153 5.21 12.81 -17.99
CA ILE A 153 4.86 11.68 -18.85
C ILE A 153 4.28 12.12 -20.19
N GLY A 154 4.62 13.34 -20.63
CA GLY A 154 4.21 13.93 -21.89
C GLY A 154 3.14 15.00 -21.68
N ARG A 155 1.87 14.59 -21.62
CA ARG A 155 0.72 15.50 -21.48
C ARG A 155 0.29 15.74 -20.03
N ALA A 156 0.87 15.01 -19.08
CA ALA A 156 0.49 15.04 -17.67
C ALA A 156 1.72 15.04 -16.76
N GLU A 157 1.55 15.60 -15.57
CA GLU A 157 2.50 15.47 -14.47
C GLU A 157 2.06 14.30 -13.57
N ALA A 158 2.95 13.34 -13.40
CA ALA A 158 2.76 12.20 -12.53
C ALA A 158 3.64 12.33 -11.28
N VAL A 159 3.21 11.75 -10.17
CA VAL A 159 3.94 11.79 -8.90
C VAL A 159 4.37 10.38 -8.50
N LEU A 160 5.64 10.22 -8.18
CA LEU A 160 6.20 9.03 -7.58
C LEU A 160 6.55 9.35 -6.12
N LEU A 161 5.69 8.88 -5.21
CA LEU A 161 5.82 9.13 -3.78
C LEU A 161 7.07 8.43 -3.21
N SER A 162 7.68 9.01 -2.17
CA SER A 162 8.89 8.43 -1.54
C SER A 162 8.71 6.97 -1.12
N LYS A 163 7.54 6.58 -0.58
CA LYS A 163 7.21 5.20 -0.20
C LYS A 163 7.07 4.22 -1.39
N GLU A 164 6.84 4.77 -2.59
CA GLU A 164 6.66 4.00 -3.83
C GLU A 164 7.95 3.97 -4.67
N GLN A 165 9.03 4.59 -4.19
CA GLN A 165 10.36 4.52 -4.78
C GLN A 165 11.11 3.31 -4.24
N ILE A 166 11.94 2.70 -5.09
CA ILE A 166 12.80 1.60 -4.65
C ILE A 166 13.90 2.20 -3.75
N PRO A 167 14.12 1.66 -2.54
CA PRO A 167 15.17 2.14 -1.65
C PRO A 167 16.55 2.11 -2.30
N GLY A 168 17.30 3.20 -2.18
CA GLY A 168 18.65 3.32 -2.74
C GLY A 168 18.72 3.84 -4.18
N GLU A 169 17.59 3.96 -4.90
CA GLU A 169 17.58 4.64 -6.19
C GLU A 169 17.76 6.14 -6.01
N VAL A 170 18.68 6.73 -6.78
CA VAL A 170 18.90 8.17 -6.83
C VAL A 170 18.60 8.64 -8.23
N TYR A 171 17.70 9.62 -8.33
CA TYR A 171 17.29 10.25 -9.58
C TYR A 171 17.75 11.70 -9.61
N ARG A 172 18.11 12.17 -10.81
CA ARG A 172 18.41 13.58 -11.08
C ARG A 172 17.33 14.22 -11.93
N GLN A 173 17.23 15.55 -11.83
CA GLN A 173 16.39 16.32 -12.73
C GLN A 173 16.82 16.07 -14.19
N GLY A 174 15.83 15.86 -15.08
CA GLY A 174 16.03 15.52 -16.48
C GLY A 174 16.30 14.03 -16.75
N GLU A 175 16.53 13.21 -15.72
CA GLU A 175 16.72 11.77 -15.89
C GLU A 175 15.44 11.08 -16.33
N ARG A 176 15.56 10.08 -17.21
CA ARG A 176 14.43 9.26 -17.63
C ARG A 176 14.11 8.23 -16.57
N ILE A 177 12.84 8.03 -16.31
CA ILE A 177 12.33 7.06 -15.35
C ILE A 177 11.15 6.33 -15.95
N ARG A 178 11.11 5.01 -15.75
CA ARG A 178 9.94 4.18 -16.02
C ARG A 178 9.26 3.83 -14.71
N ALA A 179 7.93 3.78 -14.69
CA ALA A 179 7.20 3.39 -13.49
C ALA A 179 5.86 2.76 -13.85
N TYR A 180 5.28 2.07 -12.87
CA TYR A 180 3.94 1.49 -12.93
C TYR A 180 2.90 2.52 -12.53
N ILE A 181 1.79 2.64 -13.26
CA ILE A 181 0.66 3.49 -12.88
C ILE A 181 -0.10 2.79 -11.77
N LEU A 182 0.08 3.28 -10.53
CA LEU A 182 -0.56 2.73 -9.34
C LEU A 182 -2.02 3.17 -9.26
N ASP A 183 -2.28 4.45 -9.48
CA ASP A 183 -3.63 5.02 -9.39
C ASP A 183 -3.76 6.33 -10.16
N VAL A 184 -4.98 6.69 -10.54
CA VAL A 184 -5.29 7.96 -11.24
C VAL A 184 -6.46 8.62 -10.55
N GLN A 185 -6.21 9.78 -9.92
CA GLN A 185 -7.21 10.48 -9.11
C GLN A 185 -7.53 11.86 -9.69
N LYS A 186 -8.79 12.28 -9.60
CA LYS A 186 -9.18 13.68 -9.89
C LYS A 186 -9.03 14.51 -8.62
N ASN A 187 -8.04 15.39 -8.57
CA ASN A 187 -7.87 16.35 -7.49
C ASN A 187 -8.34 17.75 -7.93
N ALA A 188 -8.67 18.62 -6.98
CA ALA A 188 -9.07 20.01 -7.24
C ALA A 188 -8.01 20.83 -8.04
N LYS A 189 -6.76 20.37 -8.04
CA LYS A 189 -5.64 20.98 -8.80
C LYS A 189 -5.43 20.36 -10.20
N GLY A 190 -6.15 19.29 -10.54
CA GLY A 190 -6.02 18.54 -11.80
C GLY A 190 -5.96 17.01 -11.55
N PRO A 191 -6.02 16.18 -12.61
CA PRO A 191 -5.79 14.76 -12.47
C PRO A 191 -4.35 14.52 -12.03
N GLN A 192 -4.18 13.68 -11.03
CA GLN A 192 -2.89 13.28 -10.52
C GLN A 192 -2.70 11.79 -10.77
N VAL A 193 -1.65 11.46 -11.53
CA VAL A 193 -1.24 10.09 -11.80
C VAL A 193 -0.22 9.69 -10.74
N PHE A 194 -0.56 8.70 -9.92
CA PHE A 194 0.34 8.13 -8.94
C PHE A 194 1.11 6.98 -9.56
N LEU A 195 2.43 7.07 -9.44
CA LEU A 195 3.35 6.07 -9.95
C LEU A 195 3.88 5.21 -8.80
N SER A 196 4.29 4.00 -9.12
CA SER A 196 5.05 3.13 -8.24
C SER A 196 6.17 2.42 -8.97
N ARG A 197 7.31 2.30 -8.30
CA ARG A 197 8.41 1.41 -8.71
C ARG A 197 8.59 0.26 -7.74
N THR A 198 7.89 0.23 -6.59
CA THR A 198 7.93 -0.85 -5.60
C THR A 198 6.88 -1.93 -5.85
N HIS A 199 5.75 -1.58 -6.47
CA HIS A 199 4.64 -2.50 -6.71
C HIS A 199 5.07 -3.73 -7.54
N PRO A 200 4.63 -4.98 -7.21
CA PRO A 200 4.97 -6.18 -7.99
C PRO A 200 4.51 -6.12 -9.45
N GLY A 201 3.43 -5.41 -9.73
CA GLY A 201 2.95 -5.16 -11.10
C GLY A 201 3.97 -4.46 -11.99
N PHE A 202 4.89 -3.66 -11.42
CA PHE A 202 6.00 -3.08 -12.17
C PHE A 202 6.89 -4.15 -12.78
N LEU A 203 7.28 -5.15 -11.99
CA LEU A 203 8.10 -6.29 -12.43
C LEU A 203 7.38 -7.11 -13.51
N ILE A 204 6.10 -7.42 -13.30
CA ILE A 204 5.28 -8.18 -14.25
C ILE A 204 5.24 -7.48 -15.61
N LYS A 205 4.95 -6.18 -15.63
CA LYS A 205 4.89 -5.42 -16.88
C LYS A 205 6.25 -5.25 -17.55
N LEU A 206 7.36 -5.21 -16.80
CA LEU A 206 8.70 -5.20 -17.39
C LEU A 206 8.98 -6.51 -18.12
N PHE A 207 8.60 -7.66 -17.55
CA PHE A 207 8.70 -8.95 -18.22
C PHE A 207 7.76 -9.06 -19.43
N GLU A 208 6.54 -8.54 -19.33
CA GLU A 208 5.59 -8.50 -20.47
C GLU A 208 6.15 -7.69 -21.65
N MET A 209 6.91 -6.62 -21.39
CA MET A 209 7.59 -5.84 -22.42
C MET A 209 8.83 -6.55 -22.99
N GLU A 210 9.58 -7.26 -22.15
CA GLU A 210 10.86 -7.88 -22.53
C GLU A 210 10.69 -9.27 -23.20
N VAL A 211 9.61 -9.99 -22.88
CA VAL A 211 9.38 -11.37 -23.30
C VAL A 211 8.13 -11.44 -24.20
N PRO A 212 8.31 -11.56 -25.54
CA PRO A 212 7.20 -11.61 -26.49
C PRO A 212 6.16 -12.69 -26.16
N GLU A 213 6.62 -13.86 -25.74
CA GLU A 213 5.78 -15.02 -25.40
C GLU A 213 4.80 -14.73 -24.24
N ILE A 214 5.12 -13.76 -23.37
CA ILE A 214 4.20 -13.29 -22.31
C ILE A 214 3.15 -12.35 -22.90
N SER A 215 3.56 -11.42 -23.77
CA SER A 215 2.66 -10.47 -24.44
C SER A 215 1.65 -11.16 -25.38
N GLU A 216 2.05 -12.27 -26.00
CA GLU A 216 1.21 -13.11 -26.86
C GLU A 216 0.31 -14.06 -26.04
N GLY A 217 0.52 -14.15 -24.72
CA GLY A 217 -0.27 -14.99 -23.82
C GLY A 217 0.08 -16.48 -23.83
N VAL A 218 1.16 -16.88 -24.52
CA VAL A 218 1.68 -18.27 -24.52
C VAL A 218 2.19 -18.63 -23.13
N ILE A 219 2.95 -17.72 -22.53
CA ILE A 219 3.43 -17.79 -21.14
C ILE A 219 2.60 -16.84 -20.29
N LYS A 220 2.21 -17.30 -19.09
CA LYS A 220 1.52 -16.49 -18.09
C LYS A 220 2.37 -16.37 -16.84
N ILE A 221 2.51 -15.16 -16.34
CA ILE A 221 3.04 -14.94 -14.98
C ILE A 221 1.89 -15.19 -14.00
N ILE A 222 2.03 -16.21 -13.15
CA ILE A 222 0.99 -16.61 -12.21
C ILE A 222 1.03 -15.75 -10.94
N SER A 223 2.24 -15.49 -10.43
CA SER A 223 2.44 -14.71 -9.22
C SER A 223 3.80 -14.02 -9.24
N ALA A 224 3.92 -12.93 -8.50
CA ALA A 224 5.16 -12.20 -8.28
C ALA A 224 5.27 -11.78 -6.81
N ALA A 225 6.35 -12.17 -6.16
CA ALA A 225 6.70 -11.74 -4.81
C ALA A 225 7.98 -10.91 -4.85
N ARG A 226 7.97 -9.75 -4.18
CA ARG A 226 9.04 -8.76 -4.34
C ARG A 226 9.41 -8.09 -3.02
N GLU A 227 10.71 -7.96 -2.81
CA GLU A 227 11.33 -7.04 -1.85
C GLU A 227 12.13 -6.01 -2.69
N PRO A 228 11.54 -4.83 -2.96
CA PRO A 228 12.05 -3.90 -3.97
C PRO A 228 13.49 -3.48 -3.74
N GLY A 229 14.30 -3.54 -4.80
CA GLY A 229 15.73 -3.18 -4.78
C GLY A 229 16.65 -4.28 -4.25
N GLU A 230 16.11 -5.38 -3.72
CA GLU A 230 16.91 -6.49 -3.21
C GLU A 230 16.70 -7.77 -4.01
N ARG A 231 15.49 -8.33 -3.96
CA ARG A 231 15.17 -9.62 -4.58
C ARG A 231 13.70 -9.76 -4.91
N ALA A 232 13.42 -10.41 -6.03
CA ALA A 232 12.08 -10.82 -6.44
C ALA A 232 12.06 -12.30 -6.85
N LYS A 233 10.88 -12.89 -6.75
CA LYS A 233 10.55 -14.19 -7.31
C LYS A 233 9.32 -14.04 -8.20
N ILE A 234 9.35 -14.59 -9.40
CA ILE A 234 8.18 -14.67 -10.28
C ILE A 234 7.90 -16.13 -10.63
N SER A 235 6.63 -16.50 -10.72
CA SER A 235 6.23 -17.81 -11.20
C SER A 235 5.61 -17.73 -12.58
N VAL A 236 6.08 -18.61 -13.46
CA VAL A 236 5.70 -18.61 -14.88
C VAL A 236 5.16 -19.97 -15.28
N TYR A 237 4.14 -19.95 -16.11
CA TYR A 237 3.49 -21.15 -16.66
C TYR A 237 3.36 -21.00 -18.17
N SER A 238 3.67 -22.05 -18.92
CA SER A 238 3.42 -22.10 -20.36
C SER A 238 2.15 -22.90 -20.63
N SER A 239 1.28 -22.35 -21.47
CA SER A 239 0.12 -23.06 -22.01
C SER A 239 0.49 -24.06 -23.11
N SER A 240 1.66 -23.86 -23.74
CA SER A 240 2.20 -24.76 -24.77
C SER A 240 3.31 -25.65 -24.20
N ARG A 241 3.28 -26.93 -24.54
CA ARG A 241 4.31 -27.91 -24.12
C ARG A 241 5.64 -27.71 -24.85
N ASP A 242 5.61 -27.07 -26.02
CA ASP A 242 6.80 -26.85 -26.85
C ASP A 242 7.61 -25.62 -26.41
N VAL A 243 7.10 -24.87 -25.44
CA VAL A 243 7.71 -23.62 -24.95
C VAL A 243 8.11 -23.78 -23.50
N ASP A 244 9.41 -23.69 -23.23
CA ASP A 244 9.94 -23.61 -21.86
C ASP A 244 9.73 -22.19 -21.30
N PRO A 245 8.87 -22.01 -20.28
CA PRO A 245 8.57 -20.68 -19.77
C PRO A 245 9.76 -20.03 -19.06
N VAL A 246 10.65 -20.82 -18.44
CA VAL A 246 11.82 -20.28 -17.73
C VAL A 246 12.86 -19.83 -18.73
N GLY A 247 13.21 -20.68 -19.70
CA GLY A 247 14.17 -20.36 -20.76
C GLY A 247 13.76 -19.14 -21.58
N ALA A 248 12.48 -19.00 -21.91
CA ALA A 248 11.96 -17.83 -22.62
C ALA A 248 12.12 -16.52 -21.82
N CYS A 249 11.89 -16.55 -20.50
CA CYS A 249 12.05 -15.38 -19.65
C CYS A 249 13.51 -15.02 -19.38
N VAL A 250 14.39 -16.03 -19.32
CA VAL A 250 15.84 -15.84 -19.14
C VAL A 250 16.47 -15.29 -20.43
N GLY A 251 16.10 -15.84 -21.59
CA GLY A 251 16.69 -15.50 -22.89
C GLY A 251 18.12 -16.04 -23.06
N MET A 252 18.74 -15.76 -24.20
CA MET A 252 20.10 -16.23 -24.49
C MET A 252 21.09 -15.71 -23.45
N LYS A 253 21.74 -16.64 -22.71
CA LYS A 253 22.67 -16.32 -21.62
C LYS A 253 22.10 -15.35 -20.56
N GLY A 254 20.79 -15.34 -20.36
CA GLY A 254 20.16 -14.44 -19.39
C GLY A 254 19.90 -13.02 -19.89
N SER A 255 20.04 -12.73 -21.18
CA SER A 255 19.96 -11.36 -21.69
C SER A 255 18.66 -10.64 -21.32
N ARG A 256 17.51 -11.33 -21.39
CA ARG A 256 16.19 -10.73 -21.13
C ARG A 256 16.03 -10.41 -19.64
N VAL A 257 16.28 -11.38 -18.77
CA VAL A 257 16.22 -11.15 -17.31
C VAL A 257 17.22 -10.08 -16.87
N GLN A 258 18.43 -10.02 -17.46
CA GLN A 258 19.41 -8.99 -17.13
C GLN A 258 18.96 -7.57 -17.50
N ASN A 259 18.24 -7.40 -18.61
CA ASN A 259 17.65 -6.10 -18.98
C ASN A 259 16.65 -5.63 -17.92
N VAL A 260 15.82 -6.54 -17.41
CA VAL A 260 14.87 -6.24 -16.31
C VAL A 260 15.62 -5.94 -15.00
N VAL A 261 16.63 -6.73 -14.65
CA VAL A 261 17.50 -6.49 -13.47
C VAL A 261 18.16 -5.11 -13.55
N GLN A 262 18.63 -4.71 -14.74
CA GLN A 262 19.26 -3.41 -14.96
C GLN A 262 18.26 -2.26 -14.80
N GLU A 263 17.04 -2.39 -15.30
CA GLU A 263 15.96 -1.40 -15.08
C GLU A 263 15.60 -1.26 -13.60
N LEU A 264 15.73 -2.33 -12.81
CA LEU A 264 15.54 -2.35 -11.35
C LEU A 264 16.82 -2.06 -10.56
N ARG A 265 17.87 -1.55 -11.22
CA ARG A 265 19.17 -1.19 -10.63
C ARG A 265 19.83 -2.30 -9.80
N GLY A 266 19.74 -3.55 -10.26
CA GLY A 266 20.45 -4.69 -9.67
C GLY A 266 19.62 -5.55 -8.72
N GLU A 267 18.30 -5.35 -8.67
CA GLU A 267 17.39 -6.26 -7.96
C GLU A 267 17.53 -7.70 -8.51
N ARG A 268 17.81 -8.68 -7.65
CA ARG A 268 17.97 -10.08 -8.10
C ARG A 268 16.61 -10.72 -8.39
N ILE A 269 16.45 -11.36 -9.53
CA ILE A 269 15.17 -11.97 -9.93
C ILE A 269 15.34 -13.47 -10.07
N ASP A 270 14.55 -14.24 -9.34
CA ASP A 270 14.40 -15.68 -9.56
C ASP A 270 13.15 -15.92 -10.42
N ILE A 271 13.26 -16.79 -11.42
CA ILE A 271 12.16 -17.19 -12.31
C ILE A 271 11.87 -18.66 -12.02
N ILE A 272 10.64 -18.96 -11.60
CA ILE A 272 10.26 -20.26 -11.08
C ILE A 272 9.18 -20.88 -11.98
N PRO A 273 9.35 -22.14 -12.41
CA PRO A 273 8.28 -22.84 -13.11
C PRO A 273 7.13 -23.10 -12.14
N TRP A 274 5.94 -22.63 -12.49
CA TRP A 274 4.73 -22.93 -11.74
C TRP A 274 4.32 -24.40 -11.94
N SER A 275 3.80 -25.03 -10.88
CA SER A 275 3.32 -26.41 -10.89
C SER A 275 1.99 -26.50 -10.14
N GLN A 276 1.11 -27.39 -10.63
CA GLN A 276 -0.14 -27.72 -9.94
C GLN A 276 0.12 -28.42 -8.60
N ASP A 277 1.10 -29.34 -8.59
CA ASP A 277 1.64 -29.94 -7.38
C ASP A 277 2.34 -28.85 -6.54
N GLN A 278 1.75 -28.55 -5.38
CA GLN A 278 2.19 -27.49 -4.49
C GLN A 278 3.53 -27.79 -3.82
N ALA A 279 3.81 -29.05 -3.48
CA ALA A 279 5.11 -29.43 -2.93
C ALA A 279 6.21 -29.20 -3.97
N LYS A 280 5.99 -29.64 -5.21
CA LYS A 280 6.93 -29.40 -6.31
C LYS A 280 7.13 -27.90 -6.59
N TYR A 281 6.05 -27.12 -6.51
CA TYR A 281 6.10 -25.67 -6.70
C TYR A 281 6.90 -24.98 -5.59
N VAL A 282 6.67 -25.33 -4.31
CA VAL A 282 7.42 -24.79 -3.17
C VAL A 282 8.89 -25.18 -3.22
N CYS A 283 9.22 -26.44 -3.56
CA CYS A 283 10.59 -26.89 -3.74
C CYS A 283 11.31 -26.08 -4.83
N SER A 284 10.64 -25.82 -5.95
CA SER A 284 11.18 -25.00 -7.04
C SER A 284 11.37 -23.54 -6.61
N ALA A 285 10.47 -23.02 -5.77
CA ALA A 285 10.53 -21.64 -5.29
C ALA A 285 11.62 -21.40 -4.22
N LEU A 286 11.98 -22.43 -3.45
CA LEU A 286 13.08 -22.39 -2.48
C LEU A 286 14.48 -22.52 -3.11
N ALA A 287 14.56 -22.84 -4.41
CA ALA A 287 15.83 -22.90 -5.14
C ALA A 287 16.68 -21.63 -4.87
N PRO A 288 18.00 -21.78 -4.64
CA PRO A 288 18.84 -22.94 -4.95
C PRO A 288 18.91 -24.05 -3.87
N ALA A 289 18.21 -23.91 -2.75
CA ALA A 289 18.24 -24.92 -1.70
C ALA A 289 17.66 -26.26 -2.16
N LYS A 290 18.32 -27.37 -1.81
CA LYS A 290 17.83 -28.72 -2.07
C LYS A 290 16.94 -29.18 -0.91
N VAL A 291 15.70 -29.48 -1.23
CA VAL A 291 14.71 -29.98 -0.28
C VAL A 291 14.77 -31.51 -0.22
N SER A 292 14.86 -32.05 0.99
CA SER A 292 14.86 -33.49 1.26
C SER A 292 13.43 -34.02 1.35
N ARG A 293 12.56 -33.38 2.14
CA ARG A 293 11.17 -33.78 2.36
C ARG A 293 10.27 -32.58 2.56
N VAL A 294 8.98 -32.72 2.23
CA VAL A 294 7.94 -31.72 2.48
C VAL A 294 6.76 -32.41 3.16
N TYR A 295 6.33 -31.88 4.29
CA TYR A 295 5.07 -32.24 4.92
C TYR A 295 4.05 -31.12 4.63
N ILE A 296 2.86 -31.52 4.20
CA ILE A 296 1.81 -30.60 3.78
C ILE A 296 0.65 -30.73 4.75
N ASP A 297 0.23 -29.59 5.28
CA ASP A 297 -1.00 -29.43 6.04
C ASP A 297 -1.93 -28.56 5.19
N GLU A 298 -2.87 -29.21 4.50
CA GLU A 298 -3.79 -28.55 3.57
C GLU A 298 -4.82 -27.69 4.29
N GLU A 299 -5.24 -28.09 5.49
CA GLU A 299 -6.26 -27.37 6.28
C GLU A 299 -5.76 -25.99 6.70
N ASN A 300 -4.52 -25.91 7.18
CA ASN A 300 -3.92 -24.65 7.64
C ASN A 300 -3.12 -23.92 6.55
N ARG A 301 -3.09 -24.44 5.32
CA ARG A 301 -2.21 -23.98 4.23
C ARG A 301 -0.76 -23.80 4.69
N HIS A 302 -0.26 -24.79 5.41
CA HIS A 302 1.06 -24.80 6.01
C HIS A 302 1.92 -25.92 5.39
N MET A 303 3.19 -25.64 5.15
CA MET A 303 4.16 -26.63 4.71
C MET A 303 5.40 -26.59 5.58
N GLU A 304 5.81 -27.77 6.03
CA GLU A 304 7.08 -27.96 6.72
C GLU A 304 8.07 -28.60 5.76
N VAL A 305 9.16 -27.87 5.50
CA VAL A 305 10.18 -28.25 4.53
C VAL A 305 11.44 -28.67 5.26
N VAL A 306 11.90 -29.89 4.99
CA VAL A 306 13.12 -30.44 5.57
C VAL A 306 14.26 -30.31 4.58
N VAL A 307 15.36 -29.75 5.03
CA VAL A 307 16.61 -29.56 4.26
C VAL A 307 17.80 -30.11 5.03
N ALA A 308 18.89 -30.42 4.34
CA ALA A 308 20.15 -30.76 5.00
C ALA A 308 20.65 -29.61 5.90
N ASP A 309 21.35 -29.93 6.98
CA ASP A 309 21.79 -28.94 7.98
C ASP A 309 22.67 -27.83 7.39
N ASP A 310 23.49 -28.14 6.39
CA ASP A 310 24.33 -27.17 5.66
C ASP A 310 23.52 -26.22 4.76
N GLN A 311 22.34 -26.65 4.31
CA GLN A 311 21.45 -25.89 3.43
C GLN A 311 20.44 -25.02 4.21
N LEU A 312 20.29 -25.20 5.53
CA LEU A 312 19.29 -24.48 6.34
C LEU A 312 19.41 -22.95 6.20
N SER A 313 20.62 -22.42 6.35
CA SER A 313 20.90 -20.98 6.24
C SER A 313 20.60 -20.42 4.85
N LEU A 314 20.95 -21.17 3.80
CA LEU A 314 20.66 -20.81 2.41
C LEU A 314 19.16 -20.78 2.13
N SER A 315 18.44 -21.77 2.66
CA SER A 315 17.00 -21.97 2.47
C SER A 315 16.18 -20.85 3.12
N ILE A 316 16.56 -20.44 4.34
CA ILE A 316 15.97 -19.28 5.03
C ILE A 316 16.35 -17.98 4.30
N GLY A 317 17.62 -17.85 3.91
CA GLY A 317 18.18 -16.67 3.28
C GLY A 317 18.44 -15.53 4.27
N LYS A 318 19.10 -14.46 3.78
CA LYS A 318 19.44 -13.29 4.60
C LYS A 318 18.17 -12.72 5.25
N LYS A 319 18.11 -12.71 6.59
CA LYS A 319 16.96 -12.25 7.39
C LYS A 319 15.63 -12.93 7.01
N GLY A 320 15.66 -14.18 6.53
CA GLY A 320 14.45 -14.91 6.12
C GLY A 320 13.87 -14.44 4.78
N GLN A 321 14.62 -13.70 3.96
CA GLN A 321 14.13 -13.17 2.68
C GLN A 321 13.66 -14.28 1.73
N ASN A 322 14.39 -15.40 1.63
CA ASN A 322 14.05 -16.45 0.66
C ASN A 322 12.74 -17.14 1.03
N VAL A 323 12.59 -17.54 2.30
CA VAL A 323 11.34 -18.17 2.79
C VAL A 323 10.16 -17.20 2.73
N ARG A 324 10.34 -15.91 3.04
CA ARG A 324 9.29 -14.89 2.97
C ARG A 324 8.80 -14.63 1.55
N LEU A 325 9.73 -14.51 0.60
CA LEU A 325 9.39 -14.36 -0.82
C LEU A 325 8.68 -15.61 -1.34
N THR A 326 9.15 -16.79 -0.96
CA THR A 326 8.53 -18.07 -1.34
C THR A 326 7.10 -18.16 -0.80
N SER A 327 6.89 -17.84 0.48
CA SER A 327 5.57 -17.83 1.12
C SER A 327 4.62 -16.84 0.45
N LYS A 328 5.08 -15.62 0.12
CA LYS A 328 4.29 -14.64 -0.65
C LYS A 328 3.97 -15.12 -2.07
N LEU A 329 4.89 -15.82 -2.73
CA LEU A 329 4.74 -16.28 -4.11
C LEU A 329 3.74 -17.42 -4.22
N THR A 330 3.81 -18.39 -3.30
CA THR A 330 2.97 -19.60 -3.31
C THR A 330 1.67 -19.39 -2.54
N GLY A 331 1.63 -18.42 -1.62
CA GLY A 331 0.52 -18.20 -0.70
C GLY A 331 0.44 -19.22 0.44
N TRP A 332 1.47 -20.05 0.64
CA TRP A 332 1.57 -21.01 1.73
C TRP A 332 2.44 -20.48 2.85
N LYS A 333 2.11 -20.82 4.10
CA LYS A 333 3.04 -20.61 5.22
C LYS A 333 4.09 -21.71 5.18
N ILE A 334 5.36 -21.34 5.17
CA ILE A 334 6.47 -22.28 4.98
C ILE A 334 7.40 -22.19 6.19
N ASP A 335 7.56 -23.31 6.89
CA ASP A 335 8.58 -23.49 7.93
C ASP A 335 9.70 -24.39 7.39
N ILE A 336 10.95 -24.06 7.72
CA ILE A 336 12.12 -24.79 7.22
C ILE A 336 12.88 -25.37 8.42
N LYS A 337 13.01 -26.69 8.46
CA LYS A 337 13.74 -27.41 9.50
C LYS A 337 14.90 -28.20 8.91
N SER A 338 15.95 -28.38 9.69
CA SER A 338 17.04 -29.27 9.29
C SER A 338 16.68 -30.73 9.55
N GLU A 339 17.33 -31.65 8.82
CA GLU A 339 17.19 -33.09 9.05
C GLU A 339 17.47 -33.47 10.51
N SER A 340 18.58 -32.98 11.08
CA SER A 340 18.91 -33.23 12.49
C SER A 340 17.83 -32.74 13.47
N LYS A 341 17.21 -31.58 13.18
CA LYS A 341 16.12 -31.06 14.02
C LYS A 341 14.85 -31.90 13.85
N MET A 342 14.55 -32.31 12.62
CA MET A 342 13.40 -33.17 12.34
C MET A 342 13.54 -34.54 13.00
N GLU A 343 14.73 -35.12 13.02
CA GLU A 343 15.00 -36.39 13.70
C GLU A 343 14.78 -36.29 15.21
N LYS A 344 15.23 -35.20 15.84
CA LYS A 344 14.97 -34.95 17.28
C LYS A 344 13.48 -34.84 17.57
N ILE A 345 12.76 -34.01 16.81
CA ILE A 345 11.31 -33.83 16.96
C ILE A 345 10.59 -35.16 16.76
N SER A 346 10.97 -35.94 15.75
CA SER A 346 10.38 -37.25 15.49
C SER A 346 10.66 -38.23 16.63
N GLY A 347 11.87 -38.20 17.21
CA GLY A 347 12.22 -38.98 18.40
C GLY A 347 11.38 -38.60 19.62
N GLU A 348 11.22 -37.29 19.88
CA GLU A 348 10.38 -36.78 20.98
C GLU A 348 8.90 -37.16 20.82
N ILE A 349 8.38 -37.09 19.59
CA ILE A 349 7.01 -37.53 19.28
C ILE A 349 6.86 -39.04 19.54
N LEU A 350 7.80 -39.85 19.03
CA LEU A 350 7.76 -41.30 19.24
C LEU A 350 7.84 -41.67 20.72
N GLU A 351 8.70 -41.02 21.50
CA GLU A 351 8.79 -41.21 22.95
C GLU A 351 7.50 -40.77 23.66
N SER A 352 6.88 -39.66 23.21
CA SER A 352 5.60 -39.23 23.77
C SER A 352 4.48 -40.24 23.54
N PHE A 353 4.46 -40.90 22.37
CA PHE A 353 3.50 -41.95 22.06
C PHE A 353 3.78 -43.24 22.84
N LYS A 354 5.05 -43.60 23.09
CA LYS A 354 5.41 -44.74 23.95
C LYS A 354 4.95 -44.56 25.40
N GLY A 355 4.81 -43.30 25.85
CA GLY A 355 4.28 -42.99 27.18
C GLY A 355 2.79 -43.32 27.35
N LEU A 356 2.07 -43.61 26.26
CA LEU A 356 0.66 -43.94 26.29
C LEU A 356 0.43 -45.43 26.60
N PRO A 357 -0.65 -45.76 27.34
CA PRO A 357 -0.95 -47.15 27.64
C PRO A 357 -1.25 -47.94 26.37
N HIS A 358 -0.86 -49.20 26.36
CA HIS A 358 -1.05 -50.13 25.23
C HIS A 358 -0.30 -49.74 23.93
N ILE A 359 0.54 -48.71 23.96
CA ILE A 359 1.37 -48.28 22.84
C ILE A 359 2.84 -48.60 23.14
N GLY A 360 3.36 -49.66 22.53
CA GLY A 360 4.80 -49.97 22.53
C GLY A 360 5.54 -49.32 21.35
N ASP A 361 6.81 -49.69 21.15
CA ASP A 361 7.65 -49.17 20.04
C ASP A 361 7.01 -49.38 18.64
N VAL A 362 6.29 -50.48 18.46
CA VAL A 362 5.60 -50.78 17.20
C VAL A 362 4.39 -49.87 17.02
N GLY A 363 3.58 -49.71 18.09
CA GLY A 363 2.40 -48.85 18.07
C GLY A 363 2.74 -47.38 17.83
N SER A 364 3.79 -46.87 18.47
CA SER A 364 4.22 -45.47 18.29
C SER A 364 4.68 -45.17 16.86
N ARG A 365 5.39 -46.11 16.23
CA ARG A 365 5.78 -46.00 14.81
C ARG A 365 4.59 -46.07 13.87
N VAL A 366 3.62 -46.93 14.16
CA VAL A 366 2.37 -47.00 13.37
C VAL A 366 1.63 -45.67 13.44
N LEU A 367 1.44 -45.09 14.62
CA LEU A 367 0.79 -43.79 14.79
C LEU A 367 1.51 -42.67 14.03
N TYR A 368 2.84 -42.62 14.16
CA TYR A 368 3.63 -41.61 13.46
C TYR A 368 3.52 -41.75 11.93
N ASN A 369 3.52 -42.98 11.41
CA ASN A 369 3.39 -43.26 9.97
C ASN A 369 2.00 -42.95 9.43
N GLU A 370 0.97 -43.09 10.26
CA GLU A 370 -0.42 -42.73 9.93
C GLU A 370 -0.68 -41.22 10.00
N GLY A 371 0.33 -40.43 10.38
CA GLY A 371 0.31 -38.98 10.28
C GLY A 371 0.14 -38.26 11.61
N PHE A 372 -0.02 -38.96 12.73
CA PHE A 372 -0.11 -38.32 14.05
C PHE A 372 1.21 -37.66 14.43
N ARG A 373 1.19 -36.35 14.66
CA ARG A 373 2.37 -35.54 15.03
C ARG A 373 2.30 -34.97 16.44
N SER A 374 1.17 -35.08 17.12
CA SER A 374 1.01 -34.61 18.51
C SER A 374 0.06 -35.49 19.33
N LEU A 375 0.18 -35.41 20.66
CA LEU A 375 -0.77 -36.04 21.58
C LEU A 375 -2.16 -35.39 21.50
N GLN A 376 -2.23 -34.12 21.07
CA GLN A 376 -3.48 -33.41 20.88
C GLN A 376 -4.27 -34.01 19.71
N GLU A 377 -3.63 -34.18 18.54
CA GLU A 377 -4.27 -34.83 17.37
C GLU A 377 -4.78 -36.23 17.72
N LEU A 378 -4.01 -36.99 18.51
CA LEU A 378 -4.43 -38.31 18.97
C LEU A 378 -5.62 -38.26 19.94
N GLY A 379 -5.71 -37.20 20.75
CA GLY A 379 -6.83 -36.96 21.67
C GLY A 379 -8.11 -36.49 20.97
N GLU A 380 -8.01 -36.00 19.74
CA GLU A 380 -9.13 -35.55 18.90
C GLU A 380 -9.58 -36.63 17.89
N ALA A 381 -8.84 -37.73 17.76
CA ALA A 381 -9.13 -38.83 16.86
C ALA A 381 -10.35 -39.67 17.27
N ASP A 382 -11.05 -40.25 16.28
CA ASP A 382 -12.13 -41.20 16.53
C ASP A 382 -11.55 -42.52 17.09
N PRO A 383 -11.96 -42.97 18.29
CA PRO A 383 -11.50 -44.24 18.87
C PRO A 383 -11.71 -45.46 17.98
N GLU A 384 -12.73 -45.46 17.11
CA GLU A 384 -13.03 -46.57 16.22
C GLU A 384 -12.10 -46.64 15.01
N GLU A 385 -11.67 -45.48 14.48
CA GLU A 385 -10.65 -45.41 13.44
C GLU A 385 -9.26 -45.74 14.00
N LEU A 386 -8.96 -45.19 15.18
CA LEU A 386 -7.71 -45.47 15.88
C LEU A 386 -7.54 -46.96 16.22
N ALA A 387 -8.64 -47.63 16.61
CA ALA A 387 -8.64 -49.07 16.85
C ALA A 387 -8.25 -49.88 15.60
N LYS A 388 -8.74 -49.48 14.41
CA LYS A 388 -8.41 -50.13 13.14
C LYS A 388 -6.94 -49.93 12.78
N VAL A 389 -6.45 -48.70 12.95
CA VAL A 389 -5.05 -48.32 12.68
C VAL A 389 -4.08 -49.12 13.55
N LEU A 390 -4.37 -49.22 14.85
CA LEU A 390 -3.50 -49.92 15.81
C LEU A 390 -3.71 -51.44 15.86
N GLY A 391 -4.73 -51.97 15.16
CA GLY A 391 -5.11 -53.38 15.25
C GLY A 391 -5.54 -53.81 16.67
N THR A 392 -6.23 -52.92 17.39
CA THR A 392 -6.62 -53.11 18.80
C THR A 392 -8.14 -53.02 19.01
N GLU A 393 -8.60 -53.29 20.23
CA GLU A 393 -10.02 -53.19 20.59
C GLU A 393 -10.46 -51.73 20.80
N LYS A 394 -11.70 -51.40 20.42
CA LYS A 394 -12.28 -50.04 20.57
C LYS A 394 -12.17 -49.49 22.00
N GLY A 395 -12.31 -50.34 23.01
CA GLY A 395 -12.14 -49.95 24.42
C GLY A 395 -10.73 -49.46 24.74
N LYS A 396 -9.69 -50.11 24.21
CA LYS A 396 -8.29 -49.74 24.40
C LYS A 396 -7.94 -48.48 23.62
N ALA A 397 -8.47 -48.33 22.41
CA ALA A 397 -8.31 -47.11 21.62
C ALA A 397 -8.97 -45.90 22.31
N ALA A 398 -10.16 -46.07 22.90
CA ALA A 398 -10.81 -45.00 23.67
C ALA A 398 -9.99 -44.60 24.91
N GLU A 399 -9.36 -45.55 25.58
CA GLU A 399 -8.44 -45.28 26.71
C GLU A 399 -7.21 -44.47 26.26
N ILE A 400 -6.62 -44.82 25.11
CA ILE A 400 -5.51 -44.09 24.49
C ILE A 400 -5.91 -42.64 24.21
N VAL A 401 -7.05 -42.40 23.54
CA VAL A 401 -7.55 -41.05 23.20
C VAL A 401 -7.74 -40.21 24.46
N GLN A 402 -8.38 -40.77 25.50
CA GLN A 402 -8.62 -40.04 26.75
C GLN A 402 -7.34 -39.66 27.49
N ILE A 403 -6.34 -40.55 27.50
CA ILE A 403 -5.07 -40.29 28.18
C ILE A 403 -4.19 -39.35 27.35
N ALA A 404 -4.20 -39.49 26.02
CA ALA A 404 -3.55 -38.56 25.11
C ALA A 404 -4.10 -37.13 25.30
N LEU A 405 -5.43 -36.97 25.39
CA LEU A 405 -6.04 -35.66 25.66
C LEU A 405 -5.64 -35.09 27.02
N ARG A 406 -5.60 -35.92 28.07
CA ARG A 406 -5.14 -35.48 29.41
C ARG A 406 -3.67 -35.08 29.40
N MET A 407 -2.81 -35.87 28.76
CA MET A 407 -1.38 -35.59 28.65
C MET A 407 -1.11 -34.36 27.79
N ALA A 408 -1.88 -34.16 26.72
CA ALA A 408 -1.84 -32.98 25.87
C ALA A 408 -2.29 -31.72 26.62
N GLN A 409 -3.32 -31.81 27.47
CA GLN A 409 -3.74 -30.68 28.33
C GLN A 409 -2.71 -30.40 29.43
N THR A 410 -2.08 -31.42 29.99
CA THR A 410 -1.02 -31.25 31.01
C THR A 410 0.23 -30.62 30.38
N LYS A 411 0.64 -31.10 29.20
CA LYS A 411 1.72 -30.49 28.40
C LYS A 411 1.35 -29.12 27.84
N GLY A 412 0.10 -28.88 27.47
CA GLY A 412 -0.40 -27.56 27.04
C GLY A 412 -0.48 -26.56 28.19
N VAL A 413 -0.52 -27.03 29.44
CA VAL A 413 -0.31 -26.19 30.63
C VAL A 413 1.18 -25.97 30.91
N GLU A 414 2.09 -26.86 30.48
CA GLU A 414 3.55 -26.68 30.54
C GLU A 414 4.13 -25.87 29.34
N GLU A 415 3.58 -25.99 28.13
CA GLU A 415 3.94 -25.28 26.89
C GLU A 415 3.07 -24.02 26.66
N GLY A 416 1.90 -23.95 27.30
CA GLY A 416 1.10 -22.73 27.47
C GLY A 416 1.54 -21.88 28.67
N VAL A 417 2.55 -22.34 29.43
CA VAL A 417 3.50 -21.39 29.99
C VAL A 417 4.37 -20.96 28.82
N PRO A 418 4.40 -19.68 28.43
CA PRO A 418 5.40 -19.22 27.47
C PRO A 418 6.78 -19.65 27.99
N GLU A 419 7.73 -19.97 27.09
CA GLU A 419 9.15 -20.07 27.44
C GLU A 419 9.43 -19.05 28.55
N PRO A 420 10.05 -19.43 29.69
CA PRO A 420 10.37 -18.44 30.70
C PRO A 420 11.17 -17.36 29.97
N PRO A 421 10.75 -16.08 30.01
CA PRO A 421 11.74 -15.04 29.87
C PRO A 421 12.82 -15.43 30.87
N GLN A 422 14.06 -15.49 30.41
CA GLN A 422 15.14 -15.43 31.37
C GLN A 422 14.83 -14.24 32.29
N THR A 423 14.75 -14.52 33.59
CA THR A 423 14.27 -13.70 34.72
C THR A 423 12.81 -13.92 35.13
N VAL A 424 12.69 -14.66 36.23
CA VAL A 424 11.56 -14.77 37.14
C VAL A 424 10.98 -13.37 37.43
N GLU A 425 9.77 -13.06 36.95
CA GLU A 425 8.99 -11.96 37.51
C GLU A 425 8.24 -12.49 38.74
N GLU A 426 8.73 -12.11 39.91
CA GLU A 426 7.94 -12.16 41.14
C GLU A 426 6.70 -11.24 40.98
N PRO A 427 5.51 -11.67 41.43
CA PRO A 427 4.33 -10.83 41.36
C PRO A 427 4.47 -9.67 42.35
N GLY A 428 4.80 -8.47 41.85
CA GLY A 428 4.75 -7.24 42.66
C GLY A 428 5.76 -6.13 42.35
N LEU A 429 6.54 -6.20 41.28
CA LEU A 429 7.61 -5.23 41.00
C LEU A 429 7.42 -4.58 39.63
N ASP A 430 7.24 -3.26 39.60
CA ASP A 430 7.18 -2.49 38.36
C ASP A 430 8.50 -2.66 37.58
N PRO A 431 8.50 -3.18 36.34
CA PRO A 431 9.73 -3.49 35.61
C PRO A 431 10.48 -2.24 35.14
N VAL A 432 11.82 -2.26 35.18
CA VAL A 432 12.70 -1.12 34.84
C VAL A 432 12.59 -0.67 33.37
N GLU A 433 12.10 -1.55 32.50
CA GLU A 433 11.84 -1.32 31.08
C GLU A 433 10.78 -0.26 30.83
N ARG A 434 9.92 0.03 31.82
CA ARG A 434 8.92 1.11 31.72
C ARG A 434 9.54 2.49 31.85
N ILE A 435 10.77 2.60 32.34
CA ILE A 435 11.45 3.89 32.53
C ILE A 435 11.85 4.46 31.16
N GLU A 436 11.36 5.66 30.87
CA GLU A 436 11.65 6.34 29.62
C GLU A 436 13.17 6.54 29.40
N GLY A 437 13.69 5.96 28.32
CA GLY A 437 15.12 5.98 27.98
C GLY A 437 15.90 4.73 28.39
N VAL A 438 15.23 3.72 28.97
CA VAL A 438 15.78 2.37 29.17
C VAL A 438 15.43 1.50 27.96
N GLY A 439 16.41 1.25 27.08
CA GLY A 439 16.31 0.24 26.03
C GLY A 439 16.77 -1.14 26.50
N GLU A 440 16.54 -2.18 25.71
CA GLU A 440 16.84 -3.59 26.03
C GLU A 440 18.24 -3.81 26.64
N LYS A 441 19.29 -3.25 26.00
CA LYS A 441 20.68 -3.36 26.50
C LYS A 441 20.89 -2.69 27.86
N LEU A 442 20.19 -1.60 28.14
CA LEU A 442 20.32 -0.89 29.41
C LEU A 442 19.54 -1.61 30.52
N ALA A 443 18.39 -2.20 30.19
CA ALA A 443 17.62 -3.04 31.08
C ALA A 443 18.41 -4.29 31.51
N GLU A 444 19.09 -4.96 30.56
CA GLU A 444 19.97 -6.10 30.87
C GLU A 444 21.10 -5.72 31.83
N ILE A 445 21.73 -4.55 31.63
CA ILE A 445 22.81 -4.07 32.52
C ILE A 445 22.26 -3.79 33.93
N LEU A 446 21.08 -3.17 34.04
CA LEU A 446 20.45 -2.86 35.33
C LEU A 446 20.05 -4.15 36.08
N LYS A 447 19.39 -5.08 35.39
CA LYS A 447 19.01 -6.39 35.96
C LYS A 447 20.24 -7.23 36.35
N GLY A 448 21.28 -7.23 35.50
CA GLY A 448 22.54 -7.93 35.78
C GLY A 448 23.28 -7.42 37.02
N HIS A 449 22.96 -6.21 37.49
CA HIS A 449 23.51 -5.62 38.72
C HIS A 449 22.49 -5.54 39.87
N GLY A 450 21.38 -6.30 39.78
CA GLY A 450 20.41 -6.46 40.86
C GLY A 450 19.32 -5.39 40.93
N PHE A 451 19.19 -4.53 39.92
CA PHE A 451 18.09 -3.56 39.82
C PHE A 451 16.98 -4.13 38.95
N ASN A 452 16.07 -4.88 39.57
CA ASN A 452 15.03 -5.61 38.86
C ASN A 452 13.72 -4.81 38.74
N SER A 453 13.56 -3.73 39.51
CA SER A 453 12.34 -2.92 39.52
C SER A 453 12.58 -1.41 39.56
N ILE A 454 11.55 -0.63 39.19
CA ILE A 454 11.52 0.83 39.31
C ILE A 454 11.75 1.26 40.78
N ARG A 455 11.27 0.48 41.75
CA ARG A 455 11.48 0.73 43.18
C ARG A 455 12.94 0.54 43.60
N ASP A 456 13.65 -0.40 42.98
CA ASP A 456 15.08 -0.62 43.25
C ASP A 456 15.92 0.54 42.70
N ILE A 457 15.53 1.10 41.56
CA ILE A 457 16.14 2.31 41.00
C ILE A 457 15.92 3.51 41.93
N LEU A 458 14.72 3.68 42.49
CA LEU A 458 14.41 4.76 43.45
C LEU A 458 15.10 4.62 44.80
N LYS A 459 15.34 3.38 45.26
CA LYS A 459 16.08 3.11 46.50
C LYS A 459 17.61 3.22 46.32
N SER A 460 18.07 3.43 45.09
CA SER A 460 19.47 3.58 44.75
C SER A 460 19.88 5.05 44.66
N ASP A 461 21.19 5.30 44.74
CA ASP A 461 21.77 6.63 44.64
C ASP A 461 22.47 6.83 43.29
N VAL A 462 22.59 8.09 42.87
CA VAL A 462 23.23 8.49 41.60
C VAL A 462 24.63 7.88 41.47
N GLU A 463 25.39 7.80 42.56
CA GLU A 463 26.74 7.23 42.56
C GLU A 463 26.73 5.73 42.20
N LYS A 464 25.84 4.93 42.81
CA LYS A 464 25.72 3.49 42.54
C LYS A 464 25.29 3.21 41.11
N LEU A 465 24.34 3.97 40.58
CA LEU A 465 23.89 3.82 39.18
C LEU A 465 24.94 4.32 38.19
N SER A 466 25.70 5.37 38.52
CA SER A 466 26.77 5.89 37.66
C SER A 466 28.03 5.01 37.60
N GLY A 467 28.16 4.07 38.53
CA GLY A 467 29.21 3.05 38.50
C GLY A 467 28.93 1.92 37.50
N LEU A 468 27.73 1.88 36.91
CA LEU A 468 27.35 0.85 35.95
C LEU A 468 27.82 1.18 34.52
N PRO A 469 28.27 0.17 33.75
CA PRO A 469 28.79 0.38 32.41
C PRO A 469 27.72 1.03 31.50
N GLY A 470 28.05 2.19 30.90
CA GLY A 470 27.15 2.91 30.00
C GLY A 470 26.16 3.87 30.68
N ILE A 471 26.20 4.00 32.00
CA ILE A 471 25.40 4.94 32.79
C ILE A 471 26.33 5.98 33.41
N GLY A 472 26.34 7.21 32.86
CA GLY A 472 27.01 8.34 33.51
C GLY A 472 26.10 9.02 34.55
N ALA A 473 26.64 9.89 35.41
CA ALA A 473 25.90 10.59 36.46
C ALA A 473 24.62 11.30 35.97
N LYS A 474 24.66 11.92 34.77
CA LYS A 474 23.47 12.55 34.15
C LYS A 474 22.39 11.55 33.76
N LYS A 475 22.77 10.35 33.31
CA LYS A 475 21.84 9.28 32.97
C LYS A 475 21.25 8.64 34.22
N ALA A 476 22.08 8.42 35.26
CA ALA A 476 21.64 7.93 36.55
C ALA A 476 20.58 8.84 37.19
N ASP A 477 20.83 10.17 37.20
CA ASP A 477 19.86 11.14 37.70
C ASP A 477 18.54 11.15 36.89
N LYS A 478 18.65 11.02 35.56
CA LYS A 478 17.47 10.90 34.69
C LYS A 478 16.66 9.63 34.97
N LEU A 479 17.32 8.50 35.19
CA LEU A 479 16.66 7.22 35.51
C LEU A 479 15.88 7.30 36.82
N ILE A 480 16.45 7.90 37.87
CA ILE A 480 15.78 8.08 39.17
C ILE A 480 14.56 9.01 39.03
N ARG A 481 14.68 10.11 38.28
CA ARG A 481 13.55 11.04 38.04
C ARG A 481 12.42 10.38 37.26
N SER A 482 12.75 9.68 36.18
CA SER A 482 11.76 8.97 35.36
C SER A 482 11.10 7.83 36.14
N ALA A 483 11.84 7.12 36.99
CA ALA A 483 11.31 6.13 37.91
C ALA A 483 10.31 6.74 38.91
N LYS A 484 10.60 7.95 39.41
CA LYS A 484 9.72 8.69 40.33
C LYS A 484 8.39 9.08 39.68
N ILE A 485 8.45 9.60 38.45
CA ILE A 485 7.26 10.04 37.69
C ILE A 485 6.28 8.87 37.47
N ILE A 486 6.81 7.68 37.14
CA ILE A 486 6.00 6.50 36.87
C ILE A 486 5.26 6.00 38.12
N LEU A 487 5.91 6.05 39.29
CA LEU A 487 5.30 5.60 40.55
C LEU A 487 4.35 6.64 41.16
N GLU A 488 4.53 7.93 40.87
CA GLU A 488 3.64 9.01 41.33
C GLU A 488 2.37 9.19 40.45
N GLY A 489 2.20 8.37 39.40
CA GLY A 489 0.94 8.25 38.66
C GLY A 489 0.53 9.45 37.80
N ASN A 490 1.42 10.43 37.61
CA ASN A 490 1.16 11.58 36.74
C ASN A 490 1.84 11.38 35.38
N HIS A 491 1.09 10.89 34.39
CA HIS A 491 1.42 11.11 32.99
C HIS A 491 0.58 12.29 32.45
N PRO A 492 1.19 13.35 31.90
CA PRO A 492 0.49 14.28 31.01
C PRO A 492 0.13 13.63 29.67
#